data_AF-A0A927Q2M2-F1
#
_entry.id   AF-A0A927Q2M2-F1
#
_cell.length_a   1.000
_cell.length_b   1.000
_cell.length_c   1.000
_cell.angle_alpha   90.00
_cell.angle_beta   90.00
_cell.angle_gamma   90.00
#
_symmetry.space_group_name_H-M   'P 1'
#
loop_
_entity.id
_entity.type
_entity.pdbx_description
1 polymer ?
#
loop_
_entity_poly.entity_id
_entity_poly.type
_entity_poly.pdbx_seq_one_letter_code
_entity_poly.pdbx_strand_id
1 'polypeptide(L)'
;MSADDLTLDEHGPLDEHGRLLHEDDLVAQLALSMARLEEALAEEGLGTRDLAELTVRTTEPEALGSALDVVEERLGRAPGRPRLRVEPVPGLAVPGMLVGLTGRLRPRTLMVVVAHPDDEAFGCGSVLAHASAHGLASVVVCATRGELGEPAPGSGVDPDRLPRVREAELRRACQLLGVGRVELLDYTDSGVAGDPAPGSLAAADPAELRDRVARLLDDVRPEVVVTLDASDGHRDHAAMRDATLAALDRAAHRPRRTYLFCLARSLMTEFTGDPTLGTPAEQITTLVDVSAHLDRRWQAIRTHASQVPPFDAMGPELQRGFLAVDRLRRVDPPWPGGPVETTWLPQVAAPR
;
A
#
# COMPACT_ATOMS: atom_id res chain seq x y z
N MET A 1 -2.03 -20.23 3.39
CA MET A 1 -1.08 -19.86 4.45
C MET A 1 -1.56 -18.52 4.97
N SER A 2 -1.96 -18.41 6.23
CA SER A 2 -2.21 -17.08 6.81
C SER A 2 -0.90 -16.30 6.74
N ALA A 3 -0.99 -15.00 6.50
CA ALA A 3 0.14 -14.07 6.54
C ALA A 3 0.61 -13.83 7.99
N ASP A 4 0.75 -14.91 8.76
CA ASP A 4 1.17 -14.88 10.15
C ASP A 4 2.70 -14.77 10.19
N ASP A 5 3.16 -13.65 10.76
CA ASP A 5 4.50 -13.41 11.28
C ASP A 5 5.66 -14.08 10.54
N LEU A 6 6.14 -13.42 9.48
CA LEU A 6 7.51 -13.60 9.03
C LEU A 6 8.43 -13.21 10.18
N THR A 7 8.86 -14.24 10.92
CA THR A 7 9.77 -14.14 12.05
C THR A 7 11.16 -14.40 11.50
N LEU A 8 12.08 -13.47 11.71
CA LEU A 8 13.49 -13.68 11.45
C LEU A 8 14.04 -14.60 12.54
N ASP A 9 14.85 -15.57 12.11
CA ASP A 9 15.51 -16.53 12.99
C ASP A 9 16.39 -15.83 14.04
N GLU A 10 16.83 -16.58 15.04
CA GLU A 10 17.67 -16.05 16.11
C GLU A 10 19.03 -15.60 15.57
N HIS A 11 19.26 -14.29 15.55
CA HIS A 11 20.55 -13.69 15.22
C HIS A 11 21.40 -13.55 16.48
N GLY A 12 22.56 -14.21 16.45
CA GLY A 12 23.51 -14.23 17.55
C GLY A 12 24.93 -13.82 17.17
N PRO A 13 25.81 -13.66 18.17
CA PRO A 13 27.18 -13.18 18.00
C PRO A 13 28.13 -14.32 17.59
N LEU A 14 27.86 -14.99 16.47
CA LEU A 14 28.60 -16.18 16.01
C LEU A 14 29.48 -15.86 14.81
N ASP A 15 30.70 -16.33 14.63
CA ASP A 15 31.43 -16.12 13.37
C ASP A 15 30.80 -16.87 12.16
N GLU A 16 31.42 -16.77 10.97
CA GLU A 16 30.97 -17.48 9.75
C GLU A 16 31.01 -19.02 9.86
N HIS A 17 31.71 -19.54 10.87
CA HIS A 17 31.81 -20.97 11.18
C HIS A 17 30.87 -21.38 12.34
N GLY A 18 30.01 -20.47 12.81
CA GLY A 18 29.07 -20.71 13.91
C GLY A 18 29.70 -20.69 15.30
N ARG A 19 30.91 -20.15 15.48
CA ARG A 19 31.58 -20.08 16.78
C ARG A 19 31.22 -18.80 17.52
N LEU A 20 30.97 -18.89 18.82
CA LEU A 20 30.69 -17.73 19.65
C LEU A 20 31.85 -16.71 19.62
N LEU A 21 31.51 -15.44 19.44
CA LEU A 21 32.39 -14.29 19.60
C LEU A 21 31.97 -13.49 20.84
N HIS A 22 32.95 -12.83 21.47
CA HIS A 22 32.73 -11.99 22.65
C HIS A 22 32.11 -12.75 23.84
N GLU A 23 32.67 -13.92 24.16
CA GLU A 23 32.29 -14.66 25.36
C GLU A 23 32.40 -13.75 26.60
N ASP A 24 31.41 -13.86 27.50
CA ASP A 24 31.27 -13.05 28.73
C ASP A 24 31.10 -11.52 28.54
N ASP A 25 30.96 -11.01 27.31
CA ASP A 25 30.72 -9.59 27.03
C ASP A 25 29.34 -9.36 26.38
N LEU A 26 28.34 -9.12 27.24
CA LEU A 26 26.95 -8.92 26.82
C LEU A 26 26.78 -7.75 25.82
N VAL A 27 27.51 -6.65 26.02
CA VAL A 27 27.37 -5.45 25.17
C VAL A 27 27.93 -5.72 23.79
N ALA A 28 29.11 -6.35 23.69
CA ALA A 28 29.71 -6.71 22.42
C ALA A 28 28.88 -7.78 21.68
N GLN A 29 28.35 -8.78 22.41
CA GLN A 29 27.44 -9.76 21.84
C GLN A 29 26.16 -9.12 21.29
N LEU A 30 25.56 -8.17 22.01
CA LEU A 30 24.36 -7.47 21.57
C LEU A 30 24.63 -6.60 20.34
N ALA A 31 25.74 -5.85 20.34
CA ALA A 31 26.14 -5.02 19.20
C ALA A 31 26.37 -5.85 17.93
N LEU A 32 27.05 -6.98 18.04
CA LEU A 32 27.30 -7.88 16.90
C LEU A 32 26.00 -8.53 16.41
N SER A 33 25.13 -8.97 17.32
CA SER A 33 23.83 -9.56 16.97
C SER A 33 22.96 -8.55 16.23
N MET A 34 22.97 -7.28 16.65
CA MET A 34 22.24 -6.20 15.98
C MET A 34 22.78 -5.94 14.57
N ALA A 35 24.11 -5.88 14.40
CA ALA A 35 24.73 -5.67 13.09
C ALA A 35 24.37 -6.79 12.10
N ARG A 36 24.29 -8.03 12.57
CA ARG A 36 23.91 -9.20 11.76
C ARG A 36 22.45 -9.21 11.36
N LEU A 37 21.57 -8.83 12.29
CA LEU A 37 20.16 -8.63 11.97
C LEU A 37 20.00 -7.55 10.90
N GLU A 38 20.73 -6.43 11.01
CA GLU A 38 20.72 -5.35 10.02
C GLU A 38 21.23 -5.82 8.65
N GLU A 39 22.29 -6.63 8.62
CA GLU A 39 22.83 -7.23 7.39
C GLU A 39 21.81 -8.17 6.74
N ALA A 40 21.20 -9.09 7.52
CA ALA A 40 20.18 -10.00 7.02
C ALA A 40 18.94 -9.26 6.49
N LEU A 41 18.52 -8.18 7.16
CA LEU A 41 17.46 -7.29 6.65
C LEU A 41 17.89 -6.65 5.32
N ALA A 42 19.11 -6.12 5.24
CA ALA A 42 19.61 -5.43 4.06
C ALA A 42 19.75 -6.34 2.84
N GLU A 43 20.11 -7.61 3.02
CA GLU A 43 20.14 -8.64 1.96
C GLU A 43 18.76 -8.82 1.30
N GLU A 44 17.70 -8.66 2.09
CA GLU A 44 16.29 -8.68 1.64
C GLU A 44 15.77 -7.30 1.18
N GLY A 45 16.66 -6.29 1.13
CA GLY A 45 16.29 -4.90 0.85
C GLY A 45 15.38 -4.30 1.93
N LEU A 46 15.40 -4.83 3.14
CA LEU A 46 14.68 -4.37 4.32
C LEU A 46 15.59 -3.56 5.25
N GLY A 47 14.99 -2.83 6.17
CA GLY A 47 15.68 -2.18 7.28
C GLY A 47 14.94 -2.39 8.60
N THR A 48 15.53 -1.94 9.70
CA THR A 48 14.95 -2.12 11.06
C THR A 48 13.56 -1.50 11.22
N ARG A 49 13.18 -0.55 10.37
CA ARG A 49 11.83 0.04 10.34
C ARG A 49 10.75 -0.87 9.75
N ASP A 50 11.16 -1.89 9.01
CA ASP A 50 10.27 -2.93 8.50
C ASP A 50 9.92 -3.94 9.60
N LEU A 51 10.57 -3.90 10.76
CA LEU A 51 10.19 -4.69 11.93
C LEU A 51 8.96 -4.06 12.62
N ALA A 52 8.01 -4.91 12.98
CA ALA A 52 6.93 -4.59 13.90
C ALA A 52 7.43 -4.69 15.36
N GLU A 53 8.28 -5.67 15.62
CA GLU A 53 8.85 -5.96 16.94
C GLU A 53 10.26 -6.53 16.80
N LEU A 54 11.13 -6.16 17.73
CA LEU A 54 12.43 -6.75 17.97
C LEU A 54 12.44 -7.34 19.38
N THR A 55 12.66 -8.64 19.49
CA THR A 55 12.75 -9.34 20.76
C THR A 55 14.20 -9.67 21.08
N VAL A 56 14.68 -9.16 22.20
CA VAL A 56 15.98 -9.44 22.80
C VAL A 56 15.80 -10.56 23.82
N ARG A 57 16.26 -11.77 23.47
CA ARG A 57 16.30 -12.92 24.38
C ARG A 57 17.61 -12.87 25.15
N THR A 58 17.60 -12.99 26.48
CA THR A 58 18.84 -12.91 27.27
C THR A 58 18.85 -13.86 28.46
N THR A 59 20.03 -14.37 28.80
CA THR A 59 20.27 -15.14 30.03
C THR A 59 20.60 -14.24 31.23
N GLU A 60 20.91 -12.95 31.00
CA GLU A 60 21.32 -11.98 32.03
C GLU A 60 20.45 -10.71 32.01
N PRO A 61 19.15 -10.82 32.37
CA PRO A 61 18.22 -9.69 32.26
C PRO A 61 18.59 -8.49 33.13
N GLU A 62 19.29 -8.70 34.25
CA GLU A 62 19.73 -7.62 35.15
C GLU A 62 20.87 -6.79 34.54
N ALA A 63 21.77 -7.41 33.78
CA ALA A 63 22.88 -6.74 33.10
C ALA A 63 22.47 -6.07 31.77
N LEU A 64 21.34 -6.49 31.20
CA LEU A 64 20.88 -6.02 29.89
C LEU A 64 20.48 -4.54 29.90
N GLY A 65 20.02 -4.00 31.03
CA GLY A 65 19.51 -2.63 31.11
C GLY A 65 20.46 -1.56 30.55
N SER A 66 21.74 -1.61 30.92
CA SER A 66 22.78 -0.70 30.39
C SER A 66 23.24 -1.03 28.97
N ALA A 67 22.99 -2.24 28.49
CA ALA A 67 23.37 -2.67 27.15
C ALA A 67 22.32 -2.29 26.09
N LEU A 68 21.06 -2.08 26.48
CA LEU A 68 19.97 -1.73 25.55
C LEU A 68 20.16 -0.40 24.84
N ASP A 69 20.97 0.52 25.39
CA ASP A 69 21.30 1.79 24.73
C ASP A 69 21.86 1.57 23.31
N VAL A 70 22.62 0.49 23.09
CA VAL A 70 23.14 0.10 21.76
C VAL A 70 22.00 -0.19 20.78
N VAL A 71 20.96 -0.89 21.25
CA VAL A 71 19.79 -1.25 20.43
C VAL A 71 18.95 0.00 20.17
N GLU A 72 18.71 0.82 21.19
CA GLU A 72 17.92 2.03 21.06
C GLU A 72 18.55 3.05 20.10
N GLU A 73 19.87 3.17 20.11
CA GLU A 73 20.61 4.03 19.18
C GLU A 73 20.42 3.55 17.73
N ARG A 74 20.52 2.24 17.48
CA ARG A 74 20.36 1.63 16.15
C ARG A 74 18.94 1.69 15.61
N LEU A 75 17.94 1.47 16.48
CA LEU A 75 16.52 1.62 16.11
C LEU A 75 16.13 3.08 15.88
N GLY A 76 16.89 4.01 16.46
CA GLY A 76 16.61 5.43 16.44
C GLY A 76 15.41 5.85 17.28
N ARG A 77 15.18 7.16 17.34
CA ARG A 77 14.10 7.80 18.13
C ARG A 77 12.90 8.27 17.29
N ALA A 78 12.89 7.95 15.99
CA ALA A 78 11.84 8.40 15.09
C ALA A 78 10.52 7.64 15.30
N PRO A 79 9.36 8.26 14.99
CA PRO A 79 8.08 7.56 14.91
C PRO A 79 8.16 6.35 13.97
N GLY A 80 7.51 5.24 14.35
CA GLY A 80 7.48 4.02 13.53
C GLY A 80 8.58 2.99 13.80
N ARG A 81 9.46 3.22 14.80
CA ARG A 81 10.43 2.19 15.26
C ARG A 81 9.72 0.89 15.70
N PRO A 82 10.35 -0.28 15.59
CA PRO A 82 9.78 -1.52 16.12
C PRO A 82 9.57 -1.43 17.62
N ARG A 83 8.59 -2.20 18.13
CA ARG A 83 8.45 -2.42 19.57
C ARG A 83 9.65 -3.22 20.05
N LEU A 84 10.32 -2.75 21.08
CA LEU A 84 11.40 -3.50 21.72
C LEU A 84 10.81 -4.35 22.85
N ARG A 85 11.05 -5.65 22.81
CA ARG A 85 10.66 -6.60 23.85
C ARG A 85 11.89 -7.29 24.40
N VAL A 86 11.96 -7.45 25.72
CA VAL A 86 12.99 -8.23 26.38
C VAL A 86 12.36 -9.52 26.90
N GLU A 87 13.02 -10.65 26.63
CA GLU A 87 12.57 -11.97 27.06
C GLU A 87 13.71 -12.70 27.80
N PRO A 88 13.65 -12.79 29.13
CA PRO A 88 14.59 -13.60 29.90
C PRO A 88 14.43 -15.08 29.55
N VAL A 89 15.54 -15.76 29.29
CA VAL A 89 15.58 -17.19 28.95
C VAL A 89 16.62 -17.91 29.79
N PRO A 90 16.43 -19.19 30.14
CA PRO A 90 17.39 -19.95 30.92
C PRO A 90 18.67 -20.33 30.14
N GLY A 91 18.64 -20.20 28.82
CA GLY A 91 19.74 -20.53 27.92
C GLY A 91 19.38 -20.19 26.46
N LEU A 92 20.40 -20.08 25.63
CA LEU A 92 20.31 -19.81 24.19
C LEU A 92 20.89 -20.98 23.38
N ALA A 93 20.74 -20.93 22.05
CA ALA A 93 21.10 -22.04 21.17
C ALA A 93 22.58 -22.44 21.25
N VAL A 94 23.47 -21.49 21.55
CA VAL A 94 24.92 -21.70 21.66
C VAL A 94 25.38 -21.50 23.11
N PRO A 95 26.12 -22.46 23.71
CA PRO A 95 26.70 -22.28 25.05
C PRO A 95 27.58 -21.02 25.12
N GLY A 96 27.47 -20.26 26.21
CA GLY A 96 28.19 -18.99 26.43
C GLY A 96 27.54 -17.77 25.76
N MET A 97 26.52 -17.98 24.92
CA MET A 97 25.74 -16.88 24.36
C MET A 97 24.83 -16.28 25.43
N LEU A 98 24.94 -14.97 25.62
CA LEU A 98 24.22 -14.19 26.64
C LEU A 98 22.99 -13.49 26.07
N VAL A 99 22.95 -13.27 24.75
CA VAL A 99 21.88 -12.57 24.07
C VAL A 99 21.64 -13.11 22.67
N GLY A 100 20.38 -13.16 22.25
CA GLY A 100 19.94 -13.48 20.89
C GLY A 100 18.81 -12.55 20.46
N LEU A 101 18.78 -12.19 19.17
CA LEU A 101 17.79 -11.28 18.62
C LEU A 101 16.84 -12.02 17.68
N THR A 102 15.55 -11.79 17.82
CA THR A 102 14.53 -12.25 16.87
C THR A 102 13.70 -11.06 16.43
N GLY A 103 13.37 -10.99 15.14
CA GLY A 103 12.61 -9.89 14.56
C GLY A 103 11.28 -10.37 14.02
N ARG A 104 10.20 -9.63 14.25
CA ARG A 104 8.93 -9.84 13.55
C ARG A 104 8.75 -8.75 12.51
N LEU A 105 8.64 -9.12 11.23
CA LEU A 105 8.39 -8.16 10.15
C LEU A 105 6.97 -7.60 10.20
N ARG A 106 6.80 -6.37 9.73
CA ARG A 106 5.48 -5.78 9.46
C ARG A 106 4.86 -6.48 8.24
N PRO A 107 3.54 -6.65 8.21
CA PRO A 107 2.85 -7.08 7.01
C PRO A 107 3.09 -6.09 5.87
N ARG A 108 3.42 -6.62 4.68
CA ARG A 108 3.51 -5.83 3.45
C ARG A 108 2.13 -5.26 3.14
N THR A 109 2.06 -3.96 2.88
CA THR A 109 0.78 -3.25 2.76
C THR A 109 0.68 -2.44 1.47
N LEU A 110 -0.41 -2.61 0.74
CA LEU A 110 -0.84 -1.76 -0.36
C LEU A 110 -1.82 -0.69 0.17
N MET A 111 -1.65 0.56 -0.24
CA MET A 111 -2.65 1.61 -0.06
C MET A 111 -3.13 2.09 -1.43
N VAL A 112 -4.44 2.03 -1.67
CA VAL A 112 -5.09 2.60 -2.84
C VAL A 112 -5.83 3.85 -2.42
N VAL A 113 -5.60 4.95 -3.13
CA VAL A 113 -6.21 6.26 -2.86
C VAL A 113 -7.09 6.65 -4.05
N VAL A 114 -8.37 6.88 -3.79
CA VAL A 114 -9.40 7.16 -4.81
C VAL A 114 -10.33 8.27 -4.34
N ALA A 115 -11.13 8.82 -5.27
CA ALA A 115 -12.03 9.93 -4.97
C ALA A 115 -13.42 9.44 -4.55
N HIS A 116 -13.97 8.46 -5.26
CA HIS A 116 -15.37 8.05 -5.13
C HIS A 116 -15.53 6.52 -4.92
N PRO A 117 -16.68 6.10 -4.35
CA PRO A 117 -17.08 4.69 -4.32
C PRO A 117 -17.35 4.13 -5.71
N ASP A 118 -16.50 3.23 -6.21
CA ASP A 118 -16.48 2.54 -7.52
C ASP A 118 -15.11 2.59 -8.19
N ASP A 119 -14.36 3.68 -8.02
CA ASP A 119 -12.99 3.86 -8.49
C ASP A 119 -12.07 2.70 -8.10
N GLU A 120 -12.23 2.16 -6.89
CA GLU A 120 -11.40 1.07 -6.37
C GLU A 120 -11.66 -0.24 -7.11
N ALA A 121 -12.84 -0.42 -7.69
CA ALA A 121 -13.24 -1.61 -8.43
C ALA A 121 -13.09 -1.41 -9.95
N PHE A 122 -13.54 -0.26 -10.47
CA PHE A 122 -13.57 0.09 -11.88
C PHE A 122 -12.14 0.36 -12.38
N GLY A 123 -11.34 1.09 -11.59
CA GLY A 123 -9.92 1.29 -11.81
C GLY A 123 -9.09 0.18 -11.16
N CYS A 124 -8.78 0.35 -9.88
CA CYS A 124 -7.73 -0.41 -9.18
C CYS A 124 -8.11 -1.85 -8.77
N GLY A 125 -9.26 -2.38 -9.21
CA GLY A 125 -9.82 -3.61 -8.64
C GLY A 125 -8.92 -4.83 -8.81
N SER A 126 -8.27 -4.94 -9.96
CA SER A 126 -7.34 -6.02 -10.26
C SER A 126 -6.03 -5.91 -9.46
N VAL A 127 -5.49 -4.70 -9.27
CA VAL A 127 -4.34 -4.44 -8.37
C VAL A 127 -4.65 -4.90 -6.94
N LEU A 128 -5.83 -4.58 -6.41
CA LEU A 128 -6.26 -4.99 -5.08
C LEU A 128 -6.41 -6.52 -4.97
N ALA A 129 -7.06 -7.15 -5.95
CA ALA A 129 -7.20 -8.60 -6.00
C ALA A 129 -5.83 -9.32 -6.11
N HIS A 130 -4.92 -8.77 -6.90
CA HIS A 130 -3.56 -9.26 -7.05
C HIS A 130 -2.75 -9.12 -5.75
N ALA A 131 -2.84 -7.98 -5.07
CA ALA A 131 -2.21 -7.74 -3.77
C ALA A 131 -2.68 -8.78 -2.73
N SER A 132 -4.00 -8.99 -2.65
CA SER A 132 -4.61 -9.99 -1.78
C SER A 132 -4.11 -11.41 -2.10
N ALA A 133 -3.99 -11.77 -3.38
CA ALA A 133 -3.47 -13.07 -3.79
C ALA A 133 -1.98 -13.29 -3.43
N HIS A 134 -1.22 -12.20 -3.28
CA HIS A 134 0.19 -12.22 -2.88
C HIS A 134 0.39 -11.97 -1.37
N GLY A 135 -0.68 -12.00 -0.58
CA GLY A 135 -0.60 -11.90 0.88
C GLY A 135 -0.35 -10.50 1.42
N LEU A 136 -0.49 -9.45 0.60
CA LEU A 136 -0.41 -8.08 1.09
C LEU A 136 -1.69 -7.71 1.85
N ALA A 137 -1.54 -7.06 3.00
CA ALA A 137 -2.61 -6.26 3.57
C ALA A 137 -2.94 -5.11 2.61
N SER A 138 -4.20 -4.70 2.56
CA SER A 138 -4.61 -3.60 1.67
C SER A 138 -5.53 -2.62 2.41
N VAL A 139 -5.30 -1.33 2.16
CA VAL A 139 -6.13 -0.21 2.62
C VAL A 139 -6.65 0.54 1.41
N VAL A 140 -7.95 0.82 1.37
CA VAL A 140 -8.54 1.75 0.40
C VAL A 140 -8.90 3.04 1.14
N VAL A 141 -8.40 4.16 0.64
CA VAL A 141 -8.78 5.51 1.08
C VAL A 141 -9.66 6.12 0.00
N CYS A 142 -10.89 6.44 0.36
CA CYS A 142 -11.85 7.07 -0.53
C CYS A 142 -12.20 8.46 0.02
N ALA A 143 -12.12 9.48 -0.84
CA ALA A 143 -12.21 10.85 -0.39
C ALA A 143 -13.65 11.27 -0.03
N THR A 144 -14.63 10.77 -0.79
CA THR A 144 -16.02 11.21 -0.75
C THR A 144 -16.98 10.02 -0.68
N ARG A 145 -18.28 10.27 -0.64
CA ARG A 145 -19.31 9.24 -0.84
C ARG A 145 -19.95 9.29 -2.22
N GLY A 146 -19.40 10.12 -3.12
CA GLY A 146 -19.91 10.29 -4.47
C GLY A 146 -21.34 10.83 -4.49
N GLU A 147 -21.57 11.87 -3.68
CA GLU A 147 -22.89 12.47 -3.42
C GLU A 147 -23.55 13.03 -4.69
N LEU A 148 -22.76 13.38 -5.70
CA LEU A 148 -23.24 13.95 -6.96
C LEU A 148 -23.27 12.92 -8.10
N GLY A 149 -23.12 11.63 -7.79
CA GLY A 149 -23.35 10.55 -8.73
C GLY A 149 -24.82 10.43 -9.14
N GLU A 150 -25.07 9.79 -10.28
CA GLU A 150 -26.42 9.52 -10.77
C GLU A 150 -26.82 8.08 -10.44
N PRO A 151 -27.96 7.85 -9.76
CA PRO A 151 -28.44 6.48 -9.55
C PRO A 151 -28.70 5.77 -10.88
N ALA A 152 -28.16 4.57 -11.02
CA ALA A 152 -28.35 3.75 -12.20
C ALA A 152 -29.84 3.52 -12.49
N PRO A 153 -30.28 3.60 -13.76
CA PRO A 153 -31.66 3.32 -14.14
C PRO A 153 -32.12 1.95 -13.63
N GLY A 154 -33.25 1.93 -12.91
CA GLY A 154 -33.82 0.69 -12.37
C GLY A 154 -33.17 0.18 -11.07
N SER A 155 -32.17 0.88 -10.52
CA SER A 155 -31.57 0.53 -9.22
C SER A 155 -32.55 0.64 -8.04
N GLY A 156 -33.60 1.46 -8.18
CA GLY A 156 -34.56 1.75 -7.12
C GLY A 156 -33.97 2.57 -5.96
N VAL A 157 -32.77 3.12 -6.14
CA VAL A 157 -32.08 3.95 -5.15
C VAL A 157 -32.64 5.36 -5.19
N ASP A 158 -33.08 5.84 -4.02
CA ASP A 158 -33.44 7.24 -3.79
C ASP A 158 -32.17 8.10 -3.83
N PRO A 159 -32.11 9.17 -4.66
CA PRO A 159 -30.96 10.08 -4.71
C PRO A 159 -30.51 10.60 -3.34
N ASP A 160 -31.44 10.90 -2.44
CA ASP A 160 -31.11 11.41 -1.09
C ASP A 160 -30.40 10.36 -0.21
N ARG A 161 -30.52 9.08 -0.58
CA ARG A 161 -29.88 7.95 0.11
C ARG A 161 -28.64 7.45 -0.61
N LEU A 162 -28.33 7.96 -1.79
CA LEU A 162 -27.23 7.50 -2.63
C LEU A 162 -25.88 7.46 -1.89
N PRO A 163 -25.46 8.48 -1.12
CA PRO A 163 -24.16 8.46 -0.44
C PRO A 163 -24.00 7.27 0.53
N ARG A 164 -25.08 6.95 1.25
CA ARG A 164 -25.11 5.82 2.19
C ARG A 164 -25.09 4.48 1.46
N VAL A 165 -25.78 4.39 0.32
CA VAL A 165 -25.77 3.19 -0.52
C VAL A 165 -24.36 2.98 -1.08
N ARG A 166 -23.78 3.99 -1.72
CA ARG A 166 -22.43 3.95 -2.30
C ARG A 166 -21.34 3.61 -1.28
N GLU A 167 -21.41 4.13 -0.05
CA GLU A 167 -20.49 3.71 1.02
C GLU A 167 -20.62 2.21 1.33
N ALA A 168 -21.84 1.67 1.38
CA ALA A 168 -22.05 0.24 1.64
C ALA A 168 -21.55 -0.63 0.46
N GLU A 169 -21.73 -0.16 -0.78
CA GLU A 169 -21.23 -0.80 -2.00
C GLU A 169 -19.69 -0.83 -2.00
N LEU A 170 -19.02 0.31 -1.74
CA LEU A 170 -17.56 0.39 -1.59
C LEU A 170 -17.03 -0.62 -0.56
N ARG A 171 -17.61 -0.66 0.64
CA ARG A 171 -17.17 -1.58 1.69
C ARG A 171 -17.34 -3.04 1.26
N ARG A 172 -18.41 -3.35 0.53
CA ARG A 172 -18.67 -4.69 0.01
C ARG A 172 -17.72 -5.07 -1.12
N ALA A 173 -17.45 -4.16 -2.05
CA ALA A 173 -16.46 -4.31 -3.11
C ALA A 173 -15.06 -4.58 -2.52
N CYS A 174 -14.65 -3.73 -1.58
CA CYS A 174 -13.39 -3.87 -0.84
C CYS A 174 -13.27 -5.24 -0.16
N GLN A 175 -14.33 -5.70 0.51
CA GLN A 175 -14.34 -7.03 1.12
C GLN A 175 -14.14 -8.14 0.09
N LEU A 176 -14.83 -8.07 -1.06
CA LEU A 176 -14.66 -9.04 -2.14
C LEU A 176 -13.23 -9.01 -2.69
N LEU A 177 -12.62 -7.83 -2.82
CA LEU A 177 -11.24 -7.66 -3.31
C LEU A 177 -10.16 -8.03 -2.28
N GLY A 178 -10.54 -8.31 -1.02
CA GLY A 178 -9.61 -8.72 0.03
C GLY A 178 -8.96 -7.54 0.77
N VAL A 179 -9.58 -6.36 0.71
CA VAL A 179 -9.16 -5.16 1.42
C VAL A 179 -9.48 -5.30 2.91
N GLY A 180 -8.48 -5.05 3.76
CA GLY A 180 -8.62 -5.19 5.22
C GLY A 180 -9.15 -3.94 5.91
N ARG A 181 -9.00 -2.77 5.28
CA ARG A 181 -9.38 -1.47 5.87
C ARG A 181 -9.88 -0.51 4.79
N VAL A 182 -10.99 0.17 5.07
CA VAL A 182 -11.54 1.24 4.24
C VAL A 182 -11.60 2.52 5.07
N GLU A 183 -10.96 3.58 4.58
CA GLU A 183 -10.92 4.90 5.18
C GLU A 183 -11.69 5.90 4.31
N LEU A 184 -12.63 6.63 4.93
CA LEU A 184 -13.35 7.72 4.28
C LEU A 184 -12.82 9.05 4.81
N LEU A 185 -12.52 9.98 3.90
CA LEU A 185 -12.00 11.30 4.28
C LEU A 185 -13.10 12.33 4.57
N ASP A 186 -14.36 12.02 4.24
CA ASP A 186 -15.53 12.86 4.48
C ASP A 186 -15.51 14.22 3.76
N TYR A 187 -14.82 14.33 2.62
CA TYR A 187 -15.04 15.44 1.69
C TYR A 187 -16.31 15.20 0.88
N THR A 188 -16.96 16.27 0.40
CA THR A 188 -18.09 16.13 -0.53
C THR A 188 -17.59 16.03 -1.97
N ASP A 189 -18.25 15.20 -2.76
CA ASP A 189 -18.07 15.11 -4.20
C ASP A 189 -18.19 16.49 -4.86
N SER A 190 -17.23 16.80 -5.74
CA SER A 190 -17.24 18.07 -6.46
C SER A 190 -18.12 18.02 -7.69
N GLY A 191 -18.45 16.84 -8.23
CA GLY A 191 -19.14 16.64 -9.50
C GLY A 191 -18.23 16.91 -10.72
N VAL A 192 -18.81 17.03 -11.91
CA VAL A 192 -18.06 17.16 -13.19
C VAL A 192 -18.22 18.50 -13.91
N ALA A 193 -19.25 19.28 -13.59
CA ALA A 193 -19.59 20.53 -14.28
C ALA A 193 -19.64 21.72 -13.32
N GLY A 194 -19.50 22.93 -13.87
CA GLY A 194 -19.52 24.17 -13.10
C GLY A 194 -18.35 24.32 -12.12
N ASP A 195 -18.38 25.40 -11.35
CA ASP A 195 -17.39 25.63 -10.29
C ASP A 195 -17.67 24.68 -9.11
N PRO A 196 -16.63 24.02 -8.55
CA PRO A 196 -16.80 23.18 -7.36
C PRO A 196 -17.37 23.99 -6.19
N ALA A 197 -18.30 23.39 -5.45
CA ALA A 197 -18.88 24.04 -4.28
C ALA A 197 -17.81 24.24 -3.19
N PRO A 198 -17.83 25.36 -2.42
CA PRO A 198 -16.91 25.53 -1.31
C PRO A 198 -16.96 24.35 -0.33
N GLY A 199 -15.81 23.78 -0.02
CA GLY A 199 -15.69 22.61 0.86
C GLY A 199 -15.83 21.25 0.15
N SER A 200 -16.12 21.21 -1.15
CA SER A 200 -15.98 19.98 -1.94
C SER A 200 -14.52 19.61 -2.14
N LEU A 201 -14.25 18.36 -2.51
CA LEU A 201 -12.89 17.83 -2.58
C LEU A 201 -11.95 18.68 -3.46
N ALA A 202 -12.37 19.07 -4.67
CA ALA A 202 -11.59 19.88 -5.58
C ALA A 202 -11.49 21.37 -5.17
N ALA A 203 -12.33 21.83 -4.24
CA ALA A 203 -12.26 23.18 -3.65
C ALA A 203 -11.61 23.20 -2.26
N ALA A 204 -11.24 22.04 -1.72
CA ALA A 204 -10.57 21.94 -0.43
C ALA A 204 -9.18 22.58 -0.47
N ASP A 205 -8.67 23.03 0.68
CA ASP A 205 -7.29 23.50 0.79
C ASP A 205 -6.33 22.36 0.42
N PRO A 206 -5.50 22.51 -0.65
CA PRO A 206 -4.56 21.47 -1.06
C PRO A 206 -3.59 21.05 0.05
N ALA A 207 -3.22 21.97 0.95
CA ALA A 207 -2.33 21.67 2.07
C ALA A 207 -3.01 20.78 3.12
N GLU A 208 -4.31 21.00 3.38
CA GLU A 208 -5.10 20.18 4.31
C GLU A 208 -5.25 18.74 3.76
N LEU A 209 -5.63 18.62 2.49
CA LEU A 209 -5.81 17.32 1.83
C LEU A 209 -4.49 16.54 1.79
N ARG A 210 -3.38 17.19 1.40
CA ARG A 210 -2.02 16.64 1.46
C ARG A 210 -1.70 16.13 2.87
N ASP A 211 -1.90 16.96 3.89
CA ASP A 211 -1.53 16.61 5.26
C ASP A 211 -2.38 15.45 5.80
N ARG A 212 -3.63 15.32 5.33
CA ARG A 212 -4.50 14.18 5.67
C ARG A 212 -4.00 12.88 5.03
N VAL A 213 -3.61 12.91 3.76
CA VAL A 213 -3.01 11.74 3.09
C VAL A 213 -1.65 11.40 3.72
N ALA A 214 -0.83 12.39 4.07
CA ALA A 214 0.46 12.16 4.73
C ALA A 214 0.32 11.46 6.09
N ARG A 215 -0.68 11.84 6.90
CA ARG A 215 -1.00 11.13 8.15
C ARG A 215 -1.38 9.68 7.92
N LEU A 216 -2.10 9.38 6.83
CA LEU A 216 -2.45 8.00 6.47
C LEU A 216 -1.23 7.21 5.97
N LEU A 217 -0.31 7.83 5.22
CA LEU A 217 0.97 7.20 4.88
C LEU A 217 1.77 6.84 6.12
N ASP A 218 1.78 7.70 7.13
CA ASP A 218 2.50 7.47 8.39
C ASP A 218 1.84 6.40 9.28
N ASP A 219 0.51 6.35 9.30
CA ASP A 219 -0.29 5.38 10.05
C ASP A 219 -0.24 3.98 9.40
N VAL A 220 -0.56 3.92 8.11
CA VAL A 220 -0.64 2.66 7.34
C VAL A 220 0.76 2.12 7.02
N ARG A 221 1.75 2.99 6.86
CA ARG A 221 3.13 2.67 6.42
C ARG A 221 3.14 1.76 5.17
N PRO A 222 2.43 2.12 4.09
CA PRO A 222 2.30 1.24 2.94
C PRO A 222 3.63 1.04 2.23
N GLU A 223 3.88 -0.18 1.77
CA GLU A 223 5.02 -0.47 0.91
C GLU A 223 4.79 0.06 -0.50
N VAL A 224 3.54 -0.05 -0.98
CA VAL A 224 3.11 0.43 -2.28
C VAL A 224 1.90 1.34 -2.14
N VAL A 225 1.93 2.47 -2.84
CA VAL A 225 0.78 3.38 -2.98
C VAL A 225 0.34 3.43 -4.43
N VAL A 226 -0.97 3.37 -4.67
CA VAL A 226 -1.57 3.57 -6.00
C VAL A 226 -2.67 4.60 -5.90
N THR A 227 -2.67 5.60 -6.79
CA THR A 227 -3.77 6.56 -6.98
C THR A 227 -4.11 6.65 -8.46
N LEU A 228 -5.27 7.18 -8.82
CA LEU A 228 -5.62 7.41 -10.24
C LEU A 228 -4.74 8.51 -10.85
N ASP A 229 -4.47 8.42 -12.16
CA ASP A 229 -3.70 9.43 -12.90
C ASP A 229 -4.52 10.66 -13.32
N ALA A 230 -5.85 10.60 -13.13
CA ALA A 230 -6.83 11.61 -13.54
C ALA A 230 -6.85 11.89 -15.06
N SER A 231 -6.42 10.92 -15.86
CA SER A 231 -6.44 11.02 -17.33
C SER A 231 -7.83 10.92 -17.94
N ASP A 232 -8.84 10.60 -17.12
CA ASP A 232 -10.27 10.69 -17.46
C ASP A 232 -10.84 12.12 -17.41
N GLY A 233 -10.07 13.07 -16.88
CA GLY A 233 -10.48 14.47 -16.77
C GLY A 233 -11.31 14.80 -15.53
N HIS A 234 -11.50 13.87 -14.59
CA HIS A 234 -12.28 14.13 -13.39
C HIS A 234 -11.48 14.96 -12.37
N ARG A 235 -12.03 16.12 -11.97
CA ARG A 235 -11.35 17.07 -11.06
C ARG A 235 -10.98 16.49 -9.69
N ASP A 236 -11.85 15.66 -9.13
CA ASP A 236 -11.59 15.01 -7.84
C ASP A 236 -10.49 13.95 -7.93
N HIS A 237 -10.34 13.28 -9.09
CA HIS A 237 -9.24 12.35 -9.31
C HIS A 237 -7.91 13.11 -9.37
N ALA A 238 -7.90 14.29 -10.00
CA ALA A 238 -6.74 15.18 -10.02
C ALA A 238 -6.40 15.68 -8.61
N ALA A 239 -7.39 16.08 -7.81
CA ALA A 239 -7.18 16.52 -6.43
C ALA A 239 -6.55 15.41 -5.57
N MET A 240 -7.06 14.18 -5.65
CA MET A 240 -6.50 13.04 -4.91
C MET A 240 -5.12 12.61 -5.41
N ARG A 241 -4.88 12.64 -6.73
CA ARG A 241 -3.55 12.41 -7.31
C ARG A 241 -2.54 13.40 -6.76
N ASP A 242 -2.84 14.70 -6.87
CA ASP A 242 -1.91 15.76 -6.52
C ASP A 242 -1.63 15.78 -5.00
N ALA A 243 -2.67 15.57 -4.18
CA ALA A 243 -2.50 15.43 -2.74
C ALA A 243 -1.68 14.20 -2.34
N THR A 244 -1.89 13.06 -3.00
CA THR A 244 -1.12 11.84 -2.75
C THR A 244 0.35 12.03 -3.10
N LEU A 245 0.65 12.64 -4.24
CA LEU A 245 2.03 12.93 -4.65
C LEU A 245 2.71 13.92 -3.69
N ALA A 246 2.02 15.01 -3.33
CA ALA A 246 2.55 15.99 -2.38
C ALA A 246 2.72 15.42 -0.96
N ALA A 247 1.94 14.39 -0.59
CA ALA A 247 2.04 13.74 0.71
C ALA A 247 3.33 12.91 0.86
N LEU A 248 3.93 12.45 -0.24
CA LEU A 248 5.18 11.67 -0.22
C LEU A 248 6.35 12.46 0.39
N ASP A 249 6.43 13.76 0.12
CA ASP A 249 7.46 14.64 0.68
C ASP A 249 7.14 15.10 2.11
N ARG A 250 5.89 14.94 2.54
CA ARG A 250 5.39 15.43 3.83
C ARG A 250 5.38 14.35 4.91
N ALA A 251 5.11 13.10 4.54
CA ALA A 251 5.05 11.96 5.42
C ALA A 251 6.45 11.58 5.95
N ALA A 252 6.52 11.06 7.16
CA ALA A 252 7.73 10.47 7.71
C ALA A 252 8.02 9.08 7.10
N HIS A 253 6.97 8.35 6.72
CA HIS A 253 7.05 7.11 5.96
C HIS A 253 6.99 7.37 4.46
N ARG A 254 7.99 6.87 3.74
CA ARG A 254 8.02 6.89 2.28
C ARG A 254 7.76 5.47 1.74
N PRO A 255 6.72 5.27 0.91
CA PRO A 255 6.50 4.00 0.23
C PRO A 255 7.71 3.59 -0.62
N ARG A 256 7.91 2.29 -0.79
CA ARG A 256 8.97 1.77 -1.69
C ARG A 256 8.63 2.06 -3.15
N ARG A 257 7.34 2.02 -3.49
CA ARG A 257 6.84 2.36 -4.82
C ARG A 257 5.54 3.13 -4.74
N THR A 258 5.43 4.18 -5.55
CA THR A 258 4.19 4.91 -5.79
C THR A 258 3.87 4.88 -7.28
N TYR A 259 2.63 4.55 -7.59
CA TYR A 259 2.12 4.41 -8.94
C TYR A 259 0.88 5.27 -9.18
N LEU A 260 0.75 5.73 -10.42
CA LEU A 260 -0.52 6.18 -10.95
C LEU A 260 -1.18 5.05 -11.74
N PHE A 261 -2.45 4.76 -11.48
CA PHE A 261 -3.26 3.87 -12.30
C PHE A 261 -3.72 4.61 -13.56
N CYS A 262 -3.45 4.01 -14.72
CA CYS A 262 -3.60 4.66 -16.01
C CYS A 262 -4.69 4.03 -16.86
N LEU A 263 -5.53 4.89 -17.45
CA LEU A 263 -6.39 4.50 -18.56
C LEU A 263 -5.60 4.70 -19.86
N ALA A 264 -5.38 3.65 -20.66
CA ALA A 264 -4.64 3.81 -21.91
C ALA A 264 -5.37 4.75 -22.87
N ARG A 265 -4.65 5.74 -23.41
CA ARG A 265 -5.18 6.69 -24.40
C ARG A 265 -5.81 5.99 -25.61
N SER A 266 -5.21 4.92 -26.10
CA SER A 266 -5.77 4.17 -27.23
C SER A 266 -7.15 3.60 -26.92
N LEU A 267 -7.33 3.01 -25.73
CA LEU A 267 -8.61 2.44 -25.30
C LEU A 267 -9.63 3.54 -25.00
N MET A 268 -9.20 4.63 -24.36
CA MET A 268 -10.07 5.78 -24.11
C MET A 268 -10.55 6.42 -25.41
N THR A 269 -9.65 6.61 -26.39
CA THR A 269 -10.02 7.15 -27.71
C THR A 269 -11.02 6.25 -28.43
N GLU A 270 -10.84 4.92 -28.37
CA GLU A 270 -11.78 3.96 -28.95
C GLU A 270 -13.16 4.02 -28.26
N PHE A 271 -13.18 4.18 -26.94
CA PHE A 271 -14.41 4.23 -26.16
C PHE A 271 -15.18 5.56 -26.30
N THR A 272 -14.49 6.68 -26.14
CA THR A 272 -15.11 8.01 -26.02
C THR A 272 -15.05 8.82 -27.32
N GLY A 273 -14.17 8.46 -28.25
CA GLY A 273 -13.84 9.28 -29.42
C GLY A 273 -12.96 10.50 -29.12
N ASP A 274 -12.60 10.75 -27.85
CA ASP A 274 -11.80 11.90 -27.44
C ASP A 274 -10.33 11.50 -27.27
N PRO A 275 -9.42 11.97 -28.16
CA PRO A 275 -8.01 11.63 -28.10
C PRO A 275 -7.23 12.40 -27.02
N THR A 276 -7.88 13.32 -26.31
CA THR A 276 -7.27 14.09 -25.21
C THR A 276 -7.28 13.31 -23.89
N LEU A 277 -8.22 12.37 -23.74
CA LEU A 277 -8.36 11.49 -22.58
C LEU A 277 -7.38 10.32 -22.61
N GLY A 278 -7.08 9.78 -21.44
CA GLY A 278 -6.19 8.66 -21.23
C GLY A 278 -4.70 9.00 -21.34
N THR A 279 -3.89 8.13 -20.76
CA THR A 279 -2.45 8.27 -20.68
C THR A 279 -1.77 7.71 -21.92
N PRO A 280 -0.87 8.49 -22.57
CA PRO A 280 -0.08 8.02 -23.71
C PRO A 280 0.77 6.80 -23.36
N ALA A 281 0.98 5.91 -24.34
CA ALA A 281 1.69 4.65 -24.12
C ALA A 281 3.12 4.84 -23.60
N GLU A 282 3.80 5.89 -24.05
CA GLU A 282 5.16 6.27 -23.63
C GLU A 282 5.27 6.72 -22.16
N GLN A 283 4.14 7.03 -21.51
CA GLN A 283 4.11 7.37 -20.09
C GLN A 283 3.76 6.16 -19.20
N ILE A 284 3.30 5.05 -19.79
CA ILE A 284 3.00 3.82 -19.07
C ILE A 284 4.30 3.06 -18.88
N THR A 285 4.67 2.82 -17.62
CA THR A 285 5.96 2.21 -17.27
C THR A 285 5.81 0.77 -16.81
N THR A 286 4.59 0.34 -16.51
CA THR A 286 4.31 -0.98 -15.94
C THR A 286 3.01 -1.55 -16.51
N LEU A 287 3.05 -2.79 -16.98
CA LEU A 287 1.92 -3.55 -17.52
C LEU A 287 1.77 -4.85 -16.75
N VAL A 288 0.64 -5.01 -16.06
CA VAL A 288 0.39 -6.18 -15.21
C VAL A 288 -0.72 -6.99 -15.84
N ASP A 289 -0.41 -8.22 -16.25
CA ASP A 289 -1.45 -9.18 -16.64
C ASP A 289 -2.21 -9.59 -15.38
N VAL A 290 -3.47 -9.19 -15.33
CA VAL A 290 -4.39 -9.42 -14.21
C VAL A 290 -5.59 -10.25 -14.66
N SER A 291 -5.47 -10.93 -15.80
CA SER A 291 -6.53 -11.76 -16.38
C SER A 291 -7.03 -12.84 -15.41
N ALA A 292 -6.14 -13.36 -14.56
CA ALA A 292 -6.46 -14.32 -13.49
C ALA A 292 -7.41 -13.76 -12.41
N HIS A 293 -7.59 -12.44 -12.32
CA HIS A 293 -8.41 -11.76 -11.32
C HIS A 293 -9.70 -11.16 -11.90
N LEU A 294 -9.97 -11.35 -13.20
CA LEU A 294 -11.12 -10.76 -13.88
C LEU A 294 -12.46 -11.08 -13.22
N ASP A 295 -12.70 -12.34 -12.85
CA ASP A 295 -13.96 -12.74 -12.23
C ASP A 295 -14.19 -12.02 -10.90
N ARG A 296 -13.12 -11.88 -10.10
CA ARG A 296 -13.16 -11.19 -8.81
C ARG A 296 -13.38 -9.69 -8.99
N ARG A 297 -12.73 -9.07 -9.99
CA ARG A 297 -12.95 -7.66 -10.34
C ARG A 297 -14.39 -7.43 -10.81
N TRP A 298 -14.94 -8.29 -11.67
CA TRP A 298 -16.33 -8.21 -12.10
C TRP A 298 -17.33 -8.37 -10.95
N GLN A 299 -17.06 -9.25 -10.00
CA GLN A 299 -17.88 -9.36 -8.80
C GLN A 299 -17.87 -8.05 -8.01
N ALA A 300 -16.71 -7.41 -7.83
CA ALA A 300 -16.60 -6.11 -7.16
C ALA A 300 -17.32 -4.99 -7.94
N ILE A 301 -17.10 -4.90 -9.25
CA ILE A 301 -17.80 -3.94 -10.14
C ILE A 301 -19.32 -4.05 -9.95
N ARG A 302 -19.86 -5.26 -9.95
CA ARG A 302 -21.31 -5.51 -9.80
C ARG A 302 -21.88 -5.17 -8.43
N THR A 303 -21.03 -4.96 -7.41
CA THR A 303 -21.54 -4.51 -6.10
C THR A 303 -21.94 -3.04 -6.11
N HIS A 304 -21.41 -2.24 -7.03
CA HIS A 304 -21.80 -0.85 -7.25
C HIS A 304 -23.07 -0.76 -8.11
N ALA A 305 -24.13 -1.46 -7.66
CA ALA A 305 -25.39 -1.58 -8.40
C ALA A 305 -26.16 -0.25 -8.50
N SER A 306 -25.83 0.71 -7.63
CA SER A 306 -26.34 2.07 -7.72
C SER A 306 -25.69 2.89 -8.83
N GLN A 307 -24.58 2.44 -9.44
CA GLN A 307 -23.85 3.14 -10.51
C GLN A 307 -23.86 2.32 -11.80
N VAL A 308 -23.68 2.98 -12.95
CA VAL A 308 -23.56 2.31 -14.24
C VAL A 308 -22.07 2.13 -14.57
N PRO A 309 -21.55 0.90 -14.61
CA PRO A 309 -20.16 0.68 -15.00
C PRO A 309 -19.96 1.11 -16.47
N PRO A 310 -18.88 1.84 -16.80
CA PRO A 310 -18.62 2.25 -18.18
C PRO A 310 -18.45 1.04 -19.11
N PHE A 311 -18.03 -0.10 -18.56
CA PHE A 311 -17.83 -1.35 -19.29
C PHE A 311 -19.11 -1.92 -19.91
N ASP A 312 -20.29 -1.62 -19.36
CA ASP A 312 -21.57 -2.12 -19.88
C ASP A 312 -21.89 -1.55 -21.28
N ALA A 313 -21.31 -0.40 -21.62
CA ALA A 313 -21.42 0.21 -22.95
C ALA A 313 -20.36 -0.29 -23.95
N MET A 314 -19.44 -1.16 -23.53
CA MET A 314 -18.30 -1.61 -24.33
C MET A 314 -18.51 -3.00 -24.93
N GLY A 315 -17.92 -3.25 -26.12
CA GLY A 315 -17.81 -4.59 -26.67
C GLY A 315 -16.82 -5.47 -25.87
N PRO A 316 -16.89 -6.81 -25.98
CA PRO A 316 -16.08 -7.72 -25.18
C PRO A 316 -14.56 -7.54 -25.30
N GLU A 317 -14.08 -7.12 -26.47
CA GLU A 317 -12.65 -6.85 -26.70
C GLU A 317 -12.17 -5.63 -25.93
N LEU A 318 -12.91 -4.52 -26.01
CA LEU A 318 -12.61 -3.28 -25.30
C LEU A 318 -12.72 -3.47 -23.77
N GLN A 319 -13.73 -4.21 -23.30
CA GLN A 319 -13.84 -4.62 -21.89
C GLN A 319 -12.59 -5.36 -21.43
N ARG A 320 -12.13 -6.37 -22.19
CA ARG A 320 -10.88 -7.10 -21.86
C ARG A 320 -9.68 -6.16 -21.89
N GLY A 321 -9.62 -5.22 -22.83
CA GLY A 321 -8.55 -4.23 -22.93
C GLY A 321 -8.36 -3.43 -21.64
N PHE A 322 -9.46 -2.99 -21.02
CA PHE A 322 -9.44 -2.25 -19.75
C PHE A 322 -9.25 -3.14 -18.51
N LEU A 323 -9.80 -4.35 -18.50
CA LEU A 323 -9.94 -5.13 -17.27
C LEU A 323 -8.87 -6.23 -17.10
N ALA A 324 -8.29 -6.73 -18.19
CA ALA A 324 -7.35 -7.86 -18.15
C ALA A 324 -5.89 -7.44 -17.98
N VAL A 325 -5.57 -6.16 -18.25
CA VAL A 325 -4.22 -5.62 -18.11
C VAL A 325 -4.28 -4.28 -17.39
N ASP A 326 -3.75 -4.24 -16.17
CA ASP A 326 -3.60 -3.00 -15.44
C ASP A 326 -2.37 -2.26 -15.95
N ARG A 327 -2.52 -0.94 -16.15
CA ARG A 327 -1.48 -0.05 -16.67
C ARG A 327 -1.13 0.92 -15.57
N LEU A 328 0.14 0.95 -15.19
CA LEU A 328 0.62 1.84 -14.15
C LEU A 328 1.77 2.71 -14.66
N ARG A 329 1.88 3.90 -14.09
CA ARG A 329 3.05 4.78 -14.21
C ARG A 329 3.74 4.89 -12.86
N ARG A 330 4.98 4.42 -12.77
CA ARG A 330 5.81 4.53 -11.57
C ARG A 330 6.34 5.96 -11.45
N VAL A 331 5.93 6.63 -10.39
CA VAL A 331 6.26 8.04 -10.13
C VAL A 331 7.29 8.18 -9.01
N ASP A 332 7.33 7.25 -8.07
CA ASP A 332 8.33 7.24 -7.00
C ASP A 332 8.78 5.82 -6.63
N PRO A 333 10.08 5.53 -6.57
CA PRO A 333 11.11 6.27 -7.29
C PRO A 333 10.76 6.28 -8.79
N PRO A 334 11.11 7.35 -9.54
CA PRO A 334 10.85 7.40 -10.97
C PRO A 334 11.37 6.15 -11.69
N TRP A 335 10.61 5.68 -12.68
CA TRP A 335 11.05 4.56 -13.53
C TRP A 335 12.38 4.91 -14.21
N PRO A 336 13.41 4.03 -14.19
CA PRO A 336 14.76 4.39 -14.61
C PRO A 336 14.93 4.32 -16.15
N GLY A 337 13.85 4.04 -16.89
CA GLY A 337 13.89 3.70 -18.32
C GLY A 337 14.08 2.20 -18.56
N GLY A 338 14.03 1.80 -19.84
CA GLY A 338 14.21 0.41 -20.28
C GLY A 338 12.91 -0.25 -20.77
N PRO A 339 12.82 -1.59 -20.73
CA PRO A 339 11.57 -2.30 -20.99
C PRO A 339 10.50 -1.99 -19.93
N VAL A 340 9.25 -1.97 -20.35
CA VAL A 340 8.09 -1.80 -19.47
C VAL A 340 8.09 -2.90 -18.39
N GLU A 341 7.90 -2.53 -17.14
CA GLU A 341 7.89 -3.47 -16.02
C GLU A 341 6.65 -4.39 -16.11
N THR A 342 6.81 -5.66 -15.77
CA THR A 342 5.69 -6.63 -15.70
C THR A 342 5.27 -6.99 -14.28
N THR A 343 5.98 -6.46 -13.29
CA THR A 343 5.69 -6.59 -11.87
C THR A 343 5.69 -5.22 -11.21
N TRP A 344 4.69 -4.98 -10.38
CA TRP A 344 4.48 -3.72 -9.66
C TRP A 344 4.80 -3.85 -8.16
N LEU A 345 4.84 -5.08 -7.64
CA LEU A 345 5.28 -5.35 -6.28
C LEU A 345 6.82 -5.33 -6.22
N PRO A 346 7.44 -4.66 -5.23
CA PRO A 346 8.85 -4.85 -4.94
C PRO A 346 9.13 -6.34 -4.72
N GLN A 347 10.20 -6.86 -5.30
CA GLN A 347 10.65 -8.22 -4.99
C GLN A 347 11.25 -8.19 -3.58
N VAL A 348 10.80 -9.11 -2.73
CA VAL A 348 11.55 -9.55 -1.55
C VAL A 348 12.22 -10.84 -2.02
N ALA A 349 13.49 -11.07 -1.67
CA ALA A 349 14.07 -12.36 -2.03
C ALA A 349 13.25 -13.44 -1.30
N ALA A 350 13.13 -14.62 -1.91
CA ALA A 350 12.50 -15.72 -1.18
C ALA A 350 13.38 -15.99 0.05
N PRO A 351 12.80 -16.16 1.26
CA PRO A 351 13.59 -16.63 2.39
C PRO A 351 14.27 -17.93 1.97
N ARG A 352 15.60 -17.96 2.06
CA ARG A 352 16.43 -19.09 1.63
C ARG A 352 16.25 -20.31 2.52
#